data_AF-A0AAV8WP85-F1
#
_entry.id   AF-A0AAV8WP85-F1
#
_cell.length_a   1.000
_cell.length_b   1.000
_cell.length_c   1.000
_cell.angle_alpha   90.00
_cell.angle_beta   90.00
_cell.angle_gamma   90.00
#
_symmetry.space_group_name_H-M   'P 1'
#
loop_
_entity.id
_entity.type
_entity.pdbx_description
1 polymer ?
#
loop_
_entity_poly.entity_id
_entity_poly.type
_entity_poly.pdbx_seq_one_letter_code
_entity_poly.pdbx_strand_id
1 'polypeptide(L)' 'MKIAVMREETYKVEKELENSHAVVSNIEPISIKNDKNSPTMEGYLFKRTSNAFKTWNRRWFLPL' A
#
# COMPACT_ATOMS: atom_id res chain seq x y z
N MET A 1 -21.25 -24.95 -19.26
CA MET A 1 -19.77 -24.85 -19.26
C MET A 1 -19.23 -23.53 -18.69
N LYS A 2 -19.82 -22.35 -18.95
CA LYS A 2 -19.28 -21.06 -18.49
C LYS A 2 -19.22 -20.86 -16.97
N ILE A 3 -20.25 -21.31 -16.24
CA ILE A 3 -20.32 -21.18 -14.77
C ILE A 3 -19.23 -22.01 -14.07
N ALA A 4 -18.90 -23.19 -14.60
CA ALA A 4 -17.86 -24.04 -14.05
C ALA A 4 -16.47 -23.40 -14.21
N VAL A 5 -16.20 -22.79 -15.37
CA VAL A 5 -14.95 -22.05 -15.63
C VAL A 5 -14.83 -20.85 -14.68
N MET A 6 -15.90 -20.06 -14.54
CA MET A 6 -15.87 -18.90 -13.64
C MET A 6 -15.63 -19.31 -12.17
N ARG A 7 -16.18 -20.45 -11.73
CA ARG A 7 -15.93 -21.00 -10.38
C ARG A 7 -14.47 -21.39 -10.17
N GLU A 8 -13.87 -22.06 -11.16
CA GLU A 8 -12.46 -22.44 -11.15
C GLU A 8 -11.56 -21.20 -11.12
N GLU A 9 -11.88 -20.18 -11.92
CA GLU A 9 -11.15 -18.90 -11.95
C GLU A 9 -11.24 -18.15 -10.62
N THR A 10 -12.44 -18.07 -10.02
CA THR A 10 -12.61 -17.44 -8.70
C THR A 10 -11.84 -18.16 -7.61
N TYR A 11 -11.82 -19.50 -7.63
CA TYR A 11 -11.09 -20.30 -6.65
C TYR A 11 -9.57 -20.05 -6.73
N LYS A 12 -9.04 -19.91 -7.95
CA LYS A 12 -7.62 -19.58 -8.15
C LYS A 12 -7.27 -18.20 -7.57
N VAL A 13 -8.09 -17.19 -7.87
CA VAL A 13 -7.88 -15.82 -7.38
C VAL A 13 -7.97 -15.76 -5.85
N GLU A 14 -8.95 -16.44 -5.25
CA GLU A 14 -9.13 -16.49 -3.80
C GLU A 14 -7.90 -17.11 -3.10
N LYS A 15 -7.38 -18.21 -3.64
CA LYS A 15 -6.17 -18.85 -3.12
C LYS A 15 -4.93 -17.96 -3.25
N GLU A 16 -4.79 -17.24 -4.36
CA GLU A 16 -3.69 -16.29 -4.55
C GLU A 16 -3.77 -15.09 -3.58
N LEU A 17 -4.99 -14.61 -3.34
CA LEU A 17 -5.27 -13.54 -2.38
C LEU A 17 -4.93 -13.98 -0.95
N GLU A 18 -5.34 -15.17 -0.55
CA GLU A 18 -5.05 -15.74 0.77
C GLU A 18 -3.53 -15.87 1.01
N ASN A 19 -2.80 -16.37 0.00
CA ASN A 19 -1.33 -16.43 0.04
C ASN A 19 -0.70 -15.03 0.20
N SER A 20 -1.23 -14.03 -0.52
CA SER A 20 -0.74 -12.65 -0.46
C SER A 20 -1.03 -12.00 0.91
N HIS A 21 -2.21 -12.25 1.49
CA HIS A 21 -2.55 -11.77 2.83
C HIS A 21 -1.69 -12.39 3.91
N ALA A 22 -1.38 -13.69 3.81
CA ALA A 22 -0.46 -14.35 4.72
C ALA A 22 0.94 -13.72 4.67
N VAL A 23 1.39 -13.24 3.50
CA VAL A 23 2.66 -12.52 3.39
C VAL A 23 2.56 -11.12 4.04
N VAL A 24 1.51 -10.36 3.72
CA VAL A 24 1.32 -8.99 4.25
C VAL A 24 1.12 -8.97 5.77
N SER A 25 0.45 -9.97 6.35
CA SER A 25 0.24 -10.05 7.81
C SER A 25 1.52 -10.30 8.60
N ASN A 26 2.52 -10.93 7.98
CA ASN A 26 3.79 -11.28 8.61
C ASN A 26 4.92 -10.28 8.30
N ILE A 27 4.69 -9.33 7.39
CA ILE A 27 5.65 -8.26 7.11
C ILE A 27 5.48 -7.16 8.15
N GLU A 28 6.50 -6.96 9.00
CA GLU A 28 6.61 -5.72 9.78
C GLU A 28 6.68 -4.52 8.82
N PRO A 29 5.94 -3.43 9.09
CA PRO A 29 5.62 -2.39 8.10
C PRO A 29 6.79 -1.47 7.67
N ILE A 30 8.04 -1.91 7.77
CA ILE A 30 9.22 -1.14 7.35
C ILE A 30 10.16 -2.03 6.55
N SER A 31 9.67 -2.60 5.43
CA SER A 31 10.56 -3.04 4.36
C SER A 31 10.56 -1.96 3.28
N ILE A 32 11.31 -0.89 3.53
CA ILE A 32 11.65 0.08 2.49
C ILE A 32 12.58 -0.66 1.54
N LYS A 33 12.03 -1.19 0.45
CA LYS A 33 12.83 -1.72 -0.65
C LYS A 33 13.59 -0.54 -1.25
N ASN A 34 14.86 -0.39 -0.84
CA ASN A 34 15.81 0.58 -1.38
C ASN A 34 16.23 0.12 -2.79
N ASP A 35 15.30 0.13 -3.72
CA ASP A 35 15.65 0.08 -5.14
C ASP A 35 16.24 1.46 -5.49
N LYS A 36 17.40 1.47 -6.14
CA LYS A 36 18.15 2.72 -6.44
C LYS A 36 17.38 3.74 -7.30
N ASN A 37 16.19 3.36 -7.79
CA ASN A 37 15.28 4.16 -8.60
C ASN A 37 13.89 4.35 -7.97
N SER A 38 13.62 3.85 -6.75
CA SER A 38 12.36 4.11 -6.05
C SER A 38 12.50 5.32 -5.11
N PRO A 39 11.47 6.18 -5.01
CA PRO A 39 11.48 7.28 -4.05
C PRO A 39 11.64 6.70 -2.64
N THR A 40 12.78 6.99 -2.02
CA THR A 40 13.29 6.24 -0.86
C THR A 40 12.55 6.52 0.45
N MET A 41 11.70 7.57 0.50
CA MET A 41 10.93 7.95 1.68
C MET A 41 9.59 8.59 1.34
N GLU A 42 8.57 7.76 1.17
CA GLU A 42 7.16 8.20 1.12
C GLU A 42 6.46 7.97 2.46
N GLY A 43 5.41 8.74 2.73
CA GLY A 43 4.60 8.51 3.92
C GLY A 43 3.71 9.67 4.33
N TYR A 44 2.93 9.44 5.38
CA TYR A 44 2.09 10.46 5.97
C TYR A 44 2.88 11.34 6.95
N LEU A 45 2.85 12.64 6.73
CA LEU A 45 3.42 13.62 7.66
C LEU A 45 2.42 14.74 7.95
N PHE A 46 2.51 15.32 9.14
CA PHE A 46 1.77 16.53 9.49
C PHE A 46 2.53 17.77 9.02
N LYS A 47 1.87 18.62 8.22
CA LYS A 47 2.41 19.91 7.76
C LYS A 47 1.68 21.06 8.44
N ARG A 48 2.46 22.07 8.89
CA ARG A 48 1.93 23.33 9.40
C ARG A 48 1.55 24.27 8.27
N THR A 49 0.37 24.89 8.35
CA THR A 49 -0.05 25.94 7.40
C THR A 49 0.80 27.21 7.54
N SER A 50 1.15 27.82 6.41
CA SER A 50 1.88 29.09 6.36
C SER A 50 0.98 30.32 6.59
N ASN A 51 -0.35 30.16 6.48
CA ASN A 51 -1.34 31.22 6.72
C ASN A 51 -1.36 31.70 8.19
N ALA A 52 -2.05 32.80 8.47
CA ALA A 52 -2.27 33.40 9.79
C ALA A 52 -2.91 32.41 10.78
N PHE A 53 -3.82 31.55 10.31
CA PHE A 53 -4.36 30.44 11.09
C PHE A 53 -3.42 29.23 11.01
N LYS A 54 -2.80 28.88 12.14
CA LYS A 54 -1.89 27.73 12.26
C LYS A 54 -2.69 26.46 12.54
N THR A 55 -2.64 25.51 11.62
CA THR A 55 -3.21 24.17 11.79
C THR A 55 -2.23 23.12 11.29
N TRP A 56 -2.28 21.92 11.90
CA TRP A 56 -1.52 20.76 11.46
C TRP A 56 -2.41 19.87 10.61
N ASN A 57 -1.98 19.58 9.39
CA ASN A 57 -2.75 18.78 8.45
C ASN A 57 -1.94 17.56 8.04
N ARG A 58 -2.54 16.37 8.12
CA ARG A 58 -1.95 15.13 7.62
C ARG A 58 -1.98 15.13 6.09
N ARG A 59 -0.83 14.93 5.45
CA ARG A 59 -0.69 14.86 3.99
C ARG A 59 0.25 13.69 3.63
N TRP A 60 0.06 13.09 2.46
CA TRP A 60 0.97 12.10 1.90
C TRP A 60 2.12 12.83 1.18
N PHE A 61 3.35 12.50 1.52
CA PHE A 61 4.56 13.06 0.91
C PHE A 61 5.23 11.99 0.05
N LEU A 62 5.63 12.39 -1.15
CA LEU A 62 6.48 11.63 -2.06
C LEU A 62 7.80 12.40 -2.20
N PRO A 63 8.96 11.71 -2.26
CA PRO A 63 10.20 12.31 -2.74
C PRO A 63 10.03 12.73 -4.20
N LEU A 64 10.48 13.94 -4.52
CA LEU A 64 10.63 14.44 -5.89
C LEU A 64 11.96 14.00 -6.48
#